data_AF-A0A7Z2JBW6-F1
#
_entry.id   AF-A0A7Z2JBW6-F1
#
_cell.length_a   1.000
_cell.length_b   1.000
_cell.length_c   1.000
_cell.angle_alpha   90.00
_cell.angle_beta   90.00
_cell.angle_gamma   90.00
#
_symmetry.space_group_name_H-M   'P 1'
#
loop_
_entity.id
_entity.type
_entity.pdbx_description
1 polymer ?
#
loop_
_entity_poly.entity_id
_entity_poly.type
_entity_poly.pdbx_seq_one_letter_code
_entity_poly.pdbx_strand_id
1 'polypeptide(L)'
;MATNSESNAAPGNAPSGADLPAVLTSTLGSADTLASQRVATLARIHQARVAQLTRNATAITKQYGANSQQAAAAQATVSTQQNTAARVAMMSQQLATPAPEVAANGWALHGRVFSADLQPRQRYCVFLVDANNTWQSTLGFSYTDSTGYFVIHYAPQGEAGNQEAATNEAAAPAAPALFVAVANDKAQPVQIGTTAFQPTTSMATYQNVALPAGEPPIGAPPAEIRKAAEPGG
;
A
#
# COMPACT_ATOMS: atom_id res chain seq x y z
N MET A 1 30.80 62.44 -25.35
CA MET A 1 31.35 61.63 -24.25
C MET A 1 30.21 61.27 -23.33
N ALA A 2 29.69 60.06 -23.44
CA ALA A 2 28.73 59.47 -22.49
C ALA A 2 29.16 58.01 -22.32
N THR A 3 29.41 57.64 -21.07
CA THR A 3 30.03 56.38 -20.66
C THR A 3 29.00 55.25 -20.65
N ASN A 4 29.27 54.18 -21.41
CA ASN A 4 28.61 52.89 -21.25
C ASN A 4 28.90 52.35 -19.84
N SER A 5 27.85 52.13 -19.05
CA SER A 5 27.95 51.33 -17.83
C SER A 5 27.52 49.90 -18.18
N GLU A 6 28.50 49.01 -18.31
CA GLU A 6 28.27 47.57 -18.39
C GLU A 6 27.69 47.09 -17.06
N SER A 7 26.47 46.57 -17.09
CA SER A 7 25.85 45.86 -15.97
C SER A 7 26.55 44.52 -15.80
N ASN A 8 27.51 44.49 -14.88
CA ASN A 8 28.23 43.31 -14.43
C ASN A 8 27.24 42.28 -13.82
N ALA A 9 26.93 41.22 -14.56
CA ALA A 9 26.19 40.08 -14.05
C ALA A 9 27.09 39.29 -13.10
N ALA A 10 26.71 39.19 -11.82
CA ALA A 10 27.40 38.36 -10.84
C ALA A 10 27.42 36.89 -11.29
N PRO A 11 28.56 36.18 -11.17
CA PRO A 11 28.61 34.75 -11.45
C PRO A 11 27.75 34.01 -10.43
N GLY A 12 26.76 33.24 -10.91
CA GLY A 12 25.99 32.35 -10.06
C GLY A 12 26.93 31.36 -9.38
N ASN A 13 26.97 31.37 -8.04
CA ASN A 13 27.70 30.38 -7.27
C ASN A 13 27.25 28.98 -7.69
N ALA A 14 28.16 28.20 -8.27
CA ALA A 14 27.94 26.77 -8.44
C ALA A 14 27.73 26.13 -7.07
N PRO A 15 26.78 25.18 -6.91
CA PRO A 15 26.59 24.49 -5.65
C PRO A 15 27.90 23.81 -5.23
N SER A 16 28.29 24.01 -3.98
CA SER A 16 29.49 23.39 -3.42
C SER A 16 29.27 21.88 -3.23
N GLY A 17 30.34 21.10 -3.05
CA GLY A 17 30.23 19.65 -2.80
C GLY A 17 29.36 19.30 -1.57
N ALA A 18 29.23 20.21 -0.62
CA ALA A 18 28.36 20.08 0.55
C ALA A 18 26.87 20.32 0.24
N ASP A 19 26.55 21.02 -0.85
CA ASP A 19 25.18 21.30 -1.29
C ASP A 19 24.61 20.16 -2.16
N LEU A 20 25.47 19.29 -2.70
CA LEU A 20 25.06 18.18 -3.57
C LEU A 20 24.02 17.24 -2.93
N PRO A 21 24.14 16.82 -1.65
CA PRO A 21 23.12 15.98 -1.03
C PRO A 21 21.75 16.69 -0.92
N ALA A 22 21.75 17.98 -0.61
CA ALA A 22 20.52 18.77 -0.49
C ALA A 22 19.85 19.00 -1.85
N VAL A 23 20.63 19.31 -2.89
CA VAL A 23 20.15 19.45 -4.28
C VAL A 23 19.61 18.11 -4.80
N LEU A 24 20.31 17.00 -4.54
CA LEU A 24 19.84 15.67 -4.93
C LEU A 24 18.53 15.31 -4.23
N THR A 25 18.44 15.53 -2.92
CA THR A 25 17.22 15.27 -2.15
C THR A 25 16.05 16.12 -2.64
N SER A 26 16.29 17.40 -2.93
CA SER A 26 15.26 18.31 -3.46
C SER A 26 14.79 17.93 -4.87
N THR A 27 15.71 17.53 -5.76
CA THR A 27 15.37 17.11 -7.13
C THR A 27 14.60 15.78 -7.13
N LEU A 28 15.00 14.83 -6.28
CA LEU A 28 14.26 13.57 -6.07
C LEU A 28 12.85 13.85 -5.53
N GLY A 29 12.73 14.65 -4.47
CA GLY A 29 11.41 15.01 -3.90
C GLY A 29 10.50 15.73 -4.89
N SER A 30 11.07 16.58 -5.75
CA SER A 30 10.33 17.26 -6.82
C SER A 30 9.85 16.27 -7.90
N ALA A 31 10.70 15.32 -8.30
CA ALA A 31 10.34 14.27 -9.24
C ALA A 31 9.21 13.37 -8.71
N ASP A 32 9.28 12.98 -7.43
CA ASP A 32 8.24 12.19 -6.76
C ASP A 32 6.91 12.94 -6.67
N THR A 33 6.96 14.22 -6.30
CA THR A 33 5.78 15.10 -6.26
C THR A 33 5.11 15.16 -7.64
N LEU A 34 5.90 15.35 -8.70
CA LEU A 34 5.40 15.38 -10.06
C LEU A 34 4.82 14.02 -10.51
N ALA A 35 5.47 12.92 -10.16
CA ALA A 35 4.98 11.58 -10.45
C ALA A 35 3.62 11.32 -9.79
N SER A 36 3.50 11.66 -8.50
CA SER A 36 2.25 11.55 -7.73
C SER A 36 1.12 12.39 -8.36
N GLN A 37 1.41 13.65 -8.73
CA GLN A 37 0.43 14.52 -9.40
C GLN A 37 -0.04 13.98 -10.76
N ARG A 38 0.87 13.39 -11.55
CA ARG A 38 0.53 12.78 -12.84
C ARG A 38 -0.39 11.58 -12.66
N VAL A 39 -0.08 10.71 -11.70
CA VAL A 39 -0.92 9.52 -11.40
C VAL A 39 -2.29 9.94 -10.87
N ALA A 40 -2.36 10.94 -9.98
CA ALA A 40 -3.62 11.48 -9.50
C ALA A 40 -4.47 12.14 -10.62
N THR A 41 -3.82 12.76 -11.60
CA THR A 41 -4.50 13.29 -12.79
C THR A 41 -5.03 12.18 -13.69
N LEU A 42 -4.24 11.13 -13.91
CA LEU A 42 -4.66 9.95 -14.66
C LEU A 42 -5.85 9.26 -14.00
N ALA A 43 -5.85 9.10 -12.66
CA ALA A 43 -6.96 8.55 -11.91
C ALA A 43 -8.27 9.32 -12.18
N ARG A 44 -8.22 10.66 -12.16
CA ARG A 44 -9.36 11.53 -12.47
C ARG A 44 -9.86 11.37 -13.91
N ILE A 45 -8.96 11.25 -14.88
CA ILE A 45 -9.32 11.01 -16.29
C ILE A 45 -10.06 9.66 -16.44
N HIS A 46 -9.55 8.59 -15.81
CA HIS A 46 -10.20 7.29 -15.84
C HIS A 46 -11.58 7.32 -15.18
N GLN A 47 -11.74 8.02 -14.06
CA GLN A 47 -13.03 8.20 -13.40
C GLN A 47 -14.04 8.94 -14.29
N ALA A 48 -13.61 10.02 -14.96
CA ALA A 48 -14.46 10.74 -15.91
C ALA A 48 -14.90 9.84 -17.08
N ARG A 49 -14.01 8.98 -17.59
CA ARG A 49 -14.33 8.01 -18.65
C ARG A 49 -15.33 6.96 -18.20
N VAL A 50 -15.20 6.44 -16.97
CA VAL A 50 -16.22 5.53 -16.38
C VAL A 50 -17.59 6.20 -16.36
N ALA A 51 -17.66 7.45 -15.88
CA ALA A 51 -18.92 8.19 -15.82
C ALA A 51 -19.54 8.40 -17.20
N GLN A 52 -18.73 8.72 -18.22
CA GLN A 52 -19.20 8.85 -19.60
C GLN A 52 -19.74 7.52 -20.15
N LEU A 53 -19.00 6.42 -20.01
CA LEU A 53 -19.43 5.11 -20.49
C LEU A 53 -20.69 4.62 -19.78
N THR A 54 -20.83 4.90 -18.48
CA THR A 54 -22.03 4.54 -17.69
C THR A 54 -23.28 5.27 -18.22
N ARG A 55 -23.15 6.56 -18.56
CA ARG A 55 -24.24 7.32 -19.21
C ARG A 55 -24.60 6.74 -20.57
N ASN A 56 -23.61 6.38 -21.39
CA ASN A 56 -23.83 5.76 -22.69
C ASN A 56 -24.51 4.38 -22.56
N ALA A 57 -24.05 3.54 -21.63
CA ALA A 57 -24.66 2.25 -21.35
C ALA A 57 -26.13 2.39 -20.89
N THR A 58 -26.42 3.41 -20.07
CA THR A 58 -27.79 3.74 -19.67
C THR A 58 -28.66 4.16 -20.86
N ALA A 59 -28.12 4.99 -21.77
CA ALA A 59 -28.84 5.41 -22.98
C ALA A 59 -29.13 4.22 -23.91
N ILE A 60 -28.13 3.35 -24.15
CA ILE A 60 -28.28 2.12 -24.94
C ILE A 60 -29.33 1.19 -24.31
N THR A 61 -29.28 1.01 -22.98
CA THR A 61 -30.26 0.19 -22.25
C THR A 61 -31.68 0.73 -22.40
N LYS A 62 -31.86 2.06 -22.37
CA LYS A 62 -33.17 2.69 -22.61
C LYS A 62 -33.66 2.51 -24.05
N GLN A 63 -32.76 2.56 -25.03
CA GLN A 63 -33.11 2.48 -26.44
C GLN A 63 -33.41 1.05 -26.91
N TYR A 64 -32.65 0.07 -26.44
CA TYR A 64 -32.71 -1.32 -26.94
C TYR A 64 -33.24 -2.32 -25.91
N GLY A 65 -33.45 -1.90 -24.66
CA GLY A 65 -33.85 -2.76 -23.55
C GLY A 65 -32.66 -3.44 -22.86
N ALA A 66 -32.85 -3.79 -21.58
CA ALA A 66 -31.80 -4.36 -20.71
C ALA A 66 -31.28 -5.74 -21.15
N ASN A 67 -32.11 -6.51 -21.86
CA ASN A 67 -31.75 -7.86 -22.33
C ASN A 67 -31.14 -7.87 -23.75
N SER A 68 -30.91 -6.70 -24.35
CA SER A 68 -30.30 -6.60 -25.67
C SER A 68 -28.81 -6.90 -25.61
N GLN A 69 -28.26 -7.47 -26.70
CA GLN A 69 -26.82 -7.71 -26.84
C GLN A 69 -26.02 -6.40 -26.73
N GLN A 70 -26.59 -5.29 -27.22
CA GLN A 70 -25.99 -3.95 -27.16
C GLN A 70 -25.89 -3.45 -25.71
N ALA A 71 -26.94 -3.62 -24.90
CA ALA A 71 -26.90 -3.26 -23.49
C ALA A 71 -25.87 -4.10 -22.74
N ALA A 72 -25.81 -5.41 -22.99
CA ALA A 72 -24.82 -6.30 -22.38
C ALA A 72 -23.38 -5.90 -22.74
N ALA A 73 -23.09 -5.62 -24.02
CA ALA A 73 -21.77 -5.18 -24.48
C ALA A 73 -21.36 -3.82 -23.86
N ALA A 74 -22.31 -2.88 -23.74
CA ALA A 74 -22.06 -1.59 -23.12
C ALA A 74 -21.73 -1.74 -21.63
N GLN A 75 -22.45 -2.60 -20.90
CA GLN A 75 -22.15 -2.88 -19.49
C GLN A 75 -20.80 -3.58 -19.29
N ALA A 76 -20.45 -4.53 -20.16
CA ALA A 76 -19.13 -5.18 -20.13
C ALA A 76 -17.99 -4.15 -20.32
N THR A 77 -18.21 -3.16 -21.20
CA THR A 77 -17.26 -2.05 -21.41
C THR A 77 -17.11 -1.17 -20.17
N VAL A 78 -18.22 -0.87 -19.48
CA VAL A 78 -18.21 -0.12 -18.21
C VAL A 78 -17.41 -0.88 -17.16
N SER A 79 -17.68 -2.18 -16.98
CA SER A 79 -16.98 -3.04 -16.01
C SER A 79 -15.47 -3.10 -16.28
N THR A 80 -15.07 -3.28 -17.55
CA THR A 80 -13.65 -3.26 -17.94
C THR A 80 -12.99 -1.93 -17.57
N GLN A 81 -13.64 -0.82 -17.87
CA GLN A 81 -13.11 0.51 -17.57
C GLN A 81 -13.06 0.79 -16.05
N GLN A 82 -14.04 0.30 -15.29
CA GLN A 82 -14.03 0.39 -13.82
C GLN A 82 -12.81 -0.33 -13.24
N ASN A 83 -12.50 -1.53 -13.72
CA ASN A 83 -11.31 -2.28 -13.29
C ASN A 83 -10.01 -1.54 -13.62
N THR A 84 -9.91 -0.91 -14.80
CA THR A 84 -8.76 -0.07 -15.13
C THR A 84 -8.65 1.14 -14.19
N ALA A 85 -9.76 1.83 -13.93
CA ALA A 85 -9.79 2.98 -13.03
C ALA A 85 -9.36 2.59 -11.60
N ALA A 86 -9.83 1.44 -11.11
CA ALA A 86 -9.49 0.94 -9.78
C ALA A 86 -7.99 0.60 -9.64
N ARG A 87 -7.37 0.01 -10.68
CA ARG A 87 -5.91 -0.23 -10.71
C ARG A 87 -5.11 1.08 -10.62
N VAL A 88 -5.50 2.10 -11.37
CA VAL A 88 -4.83 3.40 -11.34
C VAL A 88 -5.03 4.07 -9.97
N ALA A 89 -6.23 3.98 -9.39
CA ALA A 89 -6.51 4.50 -8.06
C ALA A 89 -5.65 3.83 -6.98
N MET A 90 -5.51 2.50 -7.03
CA MET A 90 -4.64 1.73 -6.14
C MET A 90 -3.18 2.21 -6.22
N MET A 91 -2.63 2.37 -7.43
CA MET A 91 -1.28 2.91 -7.62
C MET A 91 -1.14 4.33 -7.08
N SER A 92 -2.14 5.18 -7.33
CA SER A 92 -2.17 6.55 -6.78
C SER A 92 -2.13 6.55 -5.26
N GLN A 93 -2.88 5.66 -4.61
CA GLN A 93 -2.90 5.55 -3.15
C GLN A 93 -1.57 5.03 -2.60
N GLN A 94 -0.96 4.04 -3.25
CA GLN A 94 0.35 3.54 -2.85
C GLN A 94 1.42 4.64 -2.90
N LEU A 95 1.48 5.41 -4.00
CA LEU A 95 2.43 6.51 -4.15
C LEU A 95 2.20 7.68 -3.18
N ALA A 96 0.95 7.89 -2.77
CA ALA A 96 0.61 8.93 -1.80
C ALA A 96 0.77 8.47 -0.34
N THR A 97 1.05 7.18 -0.09
CA THR A 97 1.17 6.66 1.27
C THR A 97 2.60 6.88 1.77
N PRO A 98 2.81 7.72 2.81
CA PRO A 98 4.13 7.89 3.40
C PRO A 98 4.61 6.58 4.04
N ALA A 99 5.91 6.32 3.96
CA ALA A 99 6.52 5.24 4.72
C ALA A 99 6.42 5.54 6.22
N PRO A 100 6.00 4.58 7.06
CA PRO A 100 5.98 4.75 8.49
C PRO A 100 7.40 4.86 9.03
N GLU A 101 7.57 5.55 10.16
CA GLU A 101 8.84 5.62 10.86
C GLU A 101 9.18 4.25 11.47
N VAL A 102 10.45 3.84 11.38
CA VAL A 102 10.92 2.53 11.84
C VAL A 102 12.12 2.71 12.74
N ALA A 103 12.12 2.02 13.89
CA ALA A 103 13.27 2.01 14.80
C ALA A 103 14.50 1.32 14.16
N ALA A 104 15.71 1.70 14.59
CA ALA A 104 16.97 1.19 14.03
C ALA A 104 17.19 -0.33 14.19
N ASN A 105 16.46 -0.98 15.10
CA ASN A 105 16.48 -2.43 15.31
C ASN A 105 15.13 -3.08 14.97
N GLY A 106 14.18 -2.29 14.44
CA GLY A 106 12.83 -2.72 14.12
C GLY A 106 12.58 -2.85 12.63
N TRP A 107 11.35 -3.22 12.29
CA TRP A 107 10.83 -3.18 10.93
C TRP A 107 9.35 -2.79 10.96
N ALA A 108 8.83 -2.33 9.83
CA ALA A 108 7.39 -2.12 9.66
C ALA A 108 6.90 -2.83 8.41
N LEU A 109 5.75 -3.50 8.52
CA LEU A 109 4.98 -3.97 7.38
C LEU A 109 3.75 -3.07 7.28
N HIS A 110 3.57 -2.40 6.17
CA HIS A 110 2.41 -1.55 5.94
C HIS A 110 1.86 -1.76 4.55
N GLY A 111 0.62 -1.32 4.32
CA GLY A 111 -0.01 -1.60 3.04
C GLY A 111 -1.50 -1.43 3.07
N ARG A 112 -2.16 -2.02 2.07
CA ARG A 112 -3.61 -1.92 1.91
C ARG A 112 -4.23 -3.26 1.58
N VAL A 113 -5.43 -3.48 2.10
CA VAL A 113 -6.27 -4.64 1.76
C VAL A 113 -7.35 -4.21 0.77
N PHE A 114 -7.43 -4.92 -0.35
CA PHE A 114 -8.41 -4.69 -1.42
C PHE A 114 -9.28 -5.93 -1.65
N SER A 115 -10.53 -5.74 -2.07
CA SER A 115 -11.35 -6.81 -2.62
C SER A 115 -10.87 -7.25 -4.01
N ALA A 116 -11.50 -8.30 -4.55
CA ALA A 116 -11.32 -8.73 -5.95
C ALA A 116 -11.61 -7.60 -6.97
N ASP A 117 -12.51 -6.67 -6.63
CA ASP A 117 -12.85 -5.49 -7.45
C ASP A 117 -11.94 -4.28 -7.18
N LEU A 118 -10.82 -4.50 -6.47
CA LEU A 118 -9.82 -3.49 -6.10
C LEU A 118 -10.40 -2.34 -5.27
N GLN A 119 -11.46 -2.60 -4.50
CA GLN A 119 -11.99 -1.65 -3.52
C GLN A 119 -11.34 -1.85 -2.16
N PRO A 120 -10.95 -0.78 -1.45
CA PRO A 120 -10.35 -0.90 -0.13
C PRO A 120 -11.31 -1.54 0.87
N ARG A 121 -10.77 -2.35 1.79
CA ARG A 121 -11.55 -3.06 2.82
C ARG A 121 -11.19 -2.55 4.20
N GLN A 122 -12.16 -1.95 4.87
CA GLN A 122 -12.03 -1.44 6.24
C GLN A 122 -12.38 -2.48 7.29
N ARG A 123 -11.80 -2.37 8.48
CA ARG A 123 -12.04 -3.25 9.65
C ARG A 123 -11.63 -4.71 9.45
N TYR A 124 -10.70 -4.97 8.55
CA TYR A 124 -10.08 -6.29 8.37
C TYR A 124 -8.86 -6.38 9.27
N CYS A 125 -8.67 -7.52 9.92
CA CYS A 125 -7.50 -7.77 10.76
C CYS A 125 -6.37 -8.34 9.90
N VAL A 126 -5.24 -7.64 9.84
CA VAL A 126 -4.01 -8.10 9.20
C VAL A 126 -3.03 -8.57 10.26
N PHE A 127 -2.48 -9.76 10.09
CA PHE A 127 -1.55 -10.39 11.02
C PHE A 127 -0.55 -11.29 10.28
N LEU A 128 0.47 -11.76 10.99
CA LEU A 128 1.53 -12.59 10.42
C LEU A 128 1.42 -14.03 10.91
N VAL A 129 1.54 -14.98 9.98
CA VAL A 129 1.59 -16.42 10.28
C VAL A 129 2.92 -17.02 9.82
N ASP A 130 3.31 -18.15 10.40
CA ASP A 130 4.45 -18.94 9.91
C ASP A 130 4.06 -19.87 8.74
N ALA A 131 5.01 -20.67 8.27
CA ALA A 131 4.79 -21.67 7.22
C ALA A 131 3.76 -22.77 7.59
N ASN A 132 3.41 -22.92 8.87
CA ASN A 132 2.38 -23.85 9.36
C ASN A 132 1.03 -23.15 9.53
N ASN A 133 0.87 -21.91 9.05
CA ASN A 133 -0.29 -21.05 9.27
C ASN A 133 -0.56 -20.74 10.75
N THR A 134 0.47 -20.80 11.59
CA THR A 134 0.37 -20.47 13.02
C THR A 134 0.59 -18.98 13.20
N TRP A 135 -0.37 -18.29 13.82
CA TRP A 135 -0.29 -16.86 14.11
C TRP A 135 0.86 -16.54 15.07
N GLN A 136 1.68 -15.57 14.68
CA GLN A 136 2.80 -15.06 15.44
C GLN A 136 2.35 -13.85 16.30
N SER A 137 1.74 -14.14 17.46
CA SER A 137 1.13 -13.11 18.32
C SER A 137 2.13 -12.07 18.84
N THR A 138 3.40 -12.43 18.99
CA THR A 138 4.49 -11.53 19.40
C THR A 138 4.79 -10.43 18.38
N LEU A 139 4.42 -10.63 17.10
CA LEU A 139 4.58 -9.64 16.03
C LEU A 139 3.39 -8.68 15.93
N GLY A 140 2.31 -8.94 16.67
CA GLY A 140 1.11 -8.11 16.68
C GLY A 140 0.17 -8.29 15.48
N PHE A 141 -0.77 -7.36 15.36
CA PHE A 141 -1.77 -7.29 14.30
C PHE A 141 -2.21 -5.83 14.11
N SER A 142 -2.88 -5.54 12.99
CA SER A 142 -3.47 -4.22 12.70
C SER A 142 -4.84 -4.37 12.07
N TYR A 143 -5.78 -3.51 12.45
CA TYR A 143 -7.01 -3.34 11.68
C TYR A 143 -6.79 -2.39 10.53
N THR A 144 -7.47 -2.64 9.42
CA THR A 144 -7.51 -1.72 8.30
C THR A 144 -8.43 -0.53 8.58
N ASP A 145 -7.99 0.67 8.22
CA ASP A 145 -8.81 1.88 8.32
C ASP A 145 -9.86 2.00 7.20
N SER A 146 -10.56 3.14 7.11
CA SER A 146 -11.57 3.42 6.07
C SER A 146 -11.03 3.38 4.64
N THR A 147 -9.71 3.53 4.49
CA THR A 147 -9.00 3.47 3.22
C THR A 147 -8.40 2.09 2.96
N GLY A 148 -8.61 1.13 3.87
CA GLY A 148 -8.05 -0.21 3.80
C GLY A 148 -6.58 -0.29 4.22
N TYR A 149 -6.01 0.80 4.76
CA TYR A 149 -4.61 0.87 5.16
C TYR A 149 -4.36 0.19 6.49
N PHE A 150 -3.23 -0.52 6.61
CA PHE A 150 -2.77 -1.15 7.84
C PHE A 150 -1.28 -0.90 8.05
N VAL A 151 -0.83 -1.00 9.30
CA VAL A 151 0.59 -0.97 9.66
C VAL A 151 0.87 -1.87 10.86
N ILE A 152 1.86 -2.74 10.73
CA ILE A 152 2.39 -3.59 11.79
C ILE A 152 3.82 -3.15 12.05
N HIS A 153 4.09 -2.68 13.26
CA HIS A 153 5.42 -2.33 13.72
C HIS A 153 5.97 -3.46 14.58
N TYR A 154 7.24 -3.80 14.38
CA TYR A 154 7.99 -4.65 15.27
C TYR A 154 9.27 -3.95 15.68
N ALA A 155 9.52 -3.87 16.98
CA ALA A 155 10.80 -3.50 17.54
C ALA A 155 11.12 -4.52 18.64
N PRO A 156 12.28 -5.20 18.59
CA PRO A 156 12.65 -6.12 19.66
C PRO A 156 12.79 -5.32 20.96
N GLN A 157 12.14 -5.80 22.02
CA GLN A 157 12.32 -5.21 23.34
C GLN A 157 13.74 -5.48 23.83
N GLY A 158 14.53 -4.40 23.92
CA GLY A 158 15.82 -4.37 24.59
C GLY A 158 17.00 -4.20 23.65
N GLU A 159 17.37 -2.94 23.33
CA GLU A 159 18.76 -2.48 23.20
C GLU A 159 18.81 -0.96 23.41
N ALA A 160 18.59 -0.54 24.66
CA ALA A 160 19.19 0.68 25.18
C ALA A 160 20.21 0.23 26.23
N GLY A 161 21.46 0.04 25.82
CA GLY A 161 22.59 -0.18 26.72
C GLY A 161 23.27 -1.55 26.58
N ASN A 162 24.28 -1.59 25.70
CA ASN A 162 25.61 -2.21 25.85
C ASN A 162 26.07 -2.83 24.54
N GLN A 163 26.84 -2.04 23.77
CA GLN A 163 27.76 -2.57 22.77
C GLN A 163 28.85 -3.37 23.50
N GLU A 164 28.70 -4.69 23.56
CA GLU A 164 29.84 -5.60 23.61
C GLU A 164 29.78 -6.49 22.38
N ALA A 165 30.81 -6.34 21.53
CA ALA A 165 31.02 -7.13 20.35
C ALA A 165 31.22 -8.60 20.72
N ALA A 166 30.20 -9.42 20.51
CA ALA A 166 30.34 -10.87 20.52
C ALA A 166 30.65 -11.35 19.10
N THR A 167 31.94 -11.47 18.79
CA THR A 167 32.42 -12.37 17.73
C THR A 167 32.06 -13.80 18.12
N ASN A 168 31.01 -14.35 17.51
CA ASN A 168 30.83 -15.79 17.37
C ASN A 168 29.97 -16.05 16.13
N GLU A 169 30.61 -16.60 15.10
CA GLU A 169 29.97 -17.24 13.95
C GLU A 169 29.21 -18.49 14.43
N ALA A 170 28.02 -18.28 14.98
CA ALA A 170 26.98 -19.28 15.02
C ALA A 170 25.94 -18.83 14.00
N ALA A 171 25.72 -19.64 12.95
CA ALA A 171 24.69 -19.38 11.95
C ALA A 171 23.37 -19.08 12.66
N ALA A 172 22.91 -17.83 12.56
CA ALA A 172 21.62 -17.43 13.08
C ALA A 172 20.57 -18.42 12.53
N PRO A 173 19.68 -18.99 13.37
CA PRO A 173 18.58 -19.79 12.86
C PRO A 173 17.85 -18.94 11.81
N ALA A 174 17.69 -19.48 10.60
CA ALA A 174 16.98 -18.80 9.53
C ALA A 174 15.63 -18.33 10.09
N ALA A 175 15.40 -17.02 10.05
CA ALA A 175 14.14 -16.45 10.55
C ALA A 175 12.98 -17.22 9.89
N PRO A 176 11.97 -17.68 10.67
CA PRO A 176 10.86 -18.43 10.11
C PRO A 176 10.20 -17.59 9.01
N ALA A 177 9.90 -18.21 7.87
CA ALA A 177 9.20 -17.55 6.79
C ALA A 177 7.84 -17.04 7.31
N LEU A 178 7.64 -15.73 7.26
CA LEU A 178 6.40 -15.08 7.67
C LEU A 178 5.49 -14.89 6.47
N PHE A 179 4.19 -15.03 6.64
CA PHE A 179 3.19 -14.79 5.60
C PHE A 179 2.12 -13.85 6.13
N VAL A 180 1.65 -12.96 5.28
CA VAL A 180 0.57 -12.04 5.63
C VAL A 180 -0.76 -12.76 5.56
N ALA A 181 -1.50 -12.78 6.65
CA ALA A 181 -2.85 -13.30 6.74
C ALA A 181 -3.84 -12.17 7.01
N VAL A 182 -5.06 -12.32 6.49
CA VAL A 182 -6.15 -11.36 6.68
C VAL A 182 -7.40 -12.08 7.16
N ALA A 183 -8.00 -11.58 8.22
CA ALA A 183 -9.32 -11.96 8.68
C ALA A 183 -10.35 -10.84 8.42
N ASN A 184 -11.58 -11.25 8.11
CA ASN A 184 -12.70 -10.33 7.90
C ASN A 184 -13.25 -9.77 9.22
N ASP A 185 -14.28 -8.93 9.12
CA ASP A 185 -14.98 -8.29 10.23
C ASP A 185 -15.70 -9.29 11.18
N LYS A 186 -15.82 -10.55 10.79
CA LYS A 186 -16.33 -11.67 11.61
C LYS A 186 -15.20 -12.49 12.22
N ALA A 187 -13.99 -11.95 12.23
CA ALA A 187 -12.77 -12.62 12.67
C ALA A 187 -12.42 -13.87 11.85
N GLN A 188 -13.00 -14.12 10.68
CA GLN A 188 -12.70 -15.34 9.91
C GLN A 188 -11.50 -15.08 8.99
N PRO A 189 -10.45 -15.92 8.98
CA PRO A 189 -9.38 -15.82 7.99
C PRO A 189 -9.98 -15.99 6.60
N VAL A 190 -9.68 -15.07 5.70
CA VAL A 190 -10.18 -15.04 4.31
C VAL A 190 -9.05 -15.04 3.29
N GLN A 191 -7.82 -14.75 3.72
CA GLN A 191 -6.64 -14.76 2.86
C GLN A 191 -5.38 -15.11 3.66
N ILE A 192 -4.52 -15.95 3.09
CA ILE A 192 -3.13 -16.15 3.50
C ILE A 192 -2.26 -15.91 2.26
N GLY A 193 -1.27 -15.03 2.38
CA GLY A 193 -0.32 -14.73 1.33
C GLY A 193 0.54 -15.96 0.99
N THR A 194 0.87 -16.13 -0.28
CA THR A 194 1.75 -17.21 -0.76
C THR A 194 3.22 -16.78 -0.83
N THR A 195 3.48 -15.48 -0.74
CA THR A 195 4.83 -14.91 -0.75
C THR A 195 5.29 -14.71 0.68
N ALA A 196 6.44 -15.29 1.02
CA ALA A 196 7.08 -15.07 2.31
C ALA A 196 7.50 -13.60 2.43
N PHE A 197 7.04 -12.95 3.50
CA PHE A 197 7.54 -11.68 3.97
C PHE A 197 8.89 -11.90 4.66
N GLN A 198 9.92 -11.20 4.18
CA GLN A 198 11.26 -11.20 4.74
C GLN A 198 11.51 -9.81 5.33
N PRO A 199 11.39 -9.65 6.67
CA PRO A 199 11.61 -8.35 7.29
C PRO A 199 13.06 -7.93 7.16
N THR A 200 13.28 -6.68 6.73
CA THR A 200 14.61 -6.05 6.74
C THR A 200 14.67 -5.04 7.88
N THR A 201 15.66 -5.17 8.75
CA THR A 201 15.88 -4.26 9.86
C THR A 201 16.03 -2.82 9.38
N SER A 202 15.50 -1.87 10.14
CA SER A 202 15.44 -0.43 9.82
C SER A 202 14.64 -0.08 8.57
N MET A 203 13.80 -0.98 8.06
CA MET A 203 13.02 -0.73 6.84
C MET A 203 11.52 -0.93 7.06
N ALA A 204 10.75 -0.10 6.34
CA ALA A 204 9.34 -0.31 6.11
C ALA A 204 9.14 -1.02 4.76
N THR A 205 8.32 -2.07 4.75
CA THR A 205 7.94 -2.80 3.54
C THR A 205 6.48 -2.53 3.21
N TYR A 206 6.22 -2.02 2.00
CA TYR A 206 4.86 -1.79 1.52
C TYR A 206 4.31 -3.01 0.77
N GLN A 207 3.12 -3.50 1.14
CA GLN A 207 2.47 -4.63 0.46
C GLN A 207 0.96 -4.40 0.24
N ASN A 208 0.51 -4.53 -1.01
CA ASN A 208 -0.91 -4.63 -1.31
C ASN A 208 -1.38 -6.08 -1.15
N VAL A 209 -2.49 -6.29 -0.45
CA VAL A 209 -3.13 -7.59 -0.29
C VAL A 209 -4.47 -7.58 -1.04
N ALA A 210 -4.62 -8.43 -2.05
CA ALA A 210 -5.89 -8.61 -2.75
C ALA A 210 -6.62 -9.85 -2.21
N LEU A 211 -7.86 -9.65 -1.78
CA LEU A 211 -8.72 -10.73 -1.30
C LEU A 211 -9.38 -11.49 -2.46
N PRO A 212 -9.59 -12.80 -2.31
CA PRO A 212 -10.30 -13.61 -3.29
C PRO A 212 -11.78 -13.21 -3.35
N ALA A 213 -12.40 -13.43 -4.51
CA ALA A 213 -13.83 -13.19 -4.68
C ALA A 213 -14.66 -14.05 -3.72
N GLY A 214 -15.66 -13.45 -3.07
CA GLY A 214 -16.56 -14.13 -2.13
C GLY A 214 -15.97 -14.36 -0.74
N GLU A 215 -14.70 -14.02 -0.50
CA GLU A 215 -14.03 -14.11 0.80
C GLU A 215 -14.34 -15.41 1.57
N PRO A 216 -14.16 -16.59 0.93
CA PRO A 216 -14.48 -17.85 1.59
C PRO A 216 -13.60 -17.99 2.84
N PRO A 217 -14.18 -18.36 4.00
CA PRO A 217 -13.39 -18.65 5.19
C PRO A 217 -12.39 -19.78 4.89
N ILE A 218 -11.10 -19.52 5.10
CA ILE A 218 -10.01 -20.49 4.82
C ILE A 218 -9.60 -21.30 6.06
N GLY A 219 -10.36 -21.20 7.15
CA GLY A 219 -10.13 -21.94 8.38
C GLY A 219 -10.85 -21.35 9.59
N ALA A 220 -10.70 -21.98 10.75
CA ALA A 220 -11.13 -21.39 12.01
C ALA A 220 -10.06 -20.37 12.48
N PRO A 221 -10.44 -19.13 12.82
CA PRO A 221 -9.48 -18.19 13.35
C PRO A 221 -8.85 -18.66 14.67
N PRO A 222 -7.56 -18.33 14.89
CA PRO A 222 -6.97 -18.38 16.22
C PRO A 222 -7.92 -17.75 17.25
N ALA A 223 -8.13 -18.41 18.38
CA ALA A 223 -9.13 -18.00 19.39
C ALA A 223 -8.88 -16.58 19.93
N GLU A 224 -7.63 -16.13 19.89
CA GLU A 224 -7.19 -14.81 20.35
C GLU A 224 -7.56 -13.69 19.37
N ILE A 225 -7.55 -13.94 18.05
CA ILE A 225 -8.08 -13.00 17.05
C ILE A 225 -9.59 -12.84 17.21
N ARG A 226 -10.30 -13.92 17.57
CA ARG A 226 -11.74 -13.86 17.89
C ARG A 226 -12.07 -12.90 19.04
N LYS A 227 -11.23 -12.84 20.08
CA LYS A 227 -11.41 -11.90 21.20
C LYS A 227 -11.03 -10.46 20.84
N ALA A 228 -10.07 -10.27 19.93
CA ALA A 228 -9.62 -8.95 19.52
C ALA A 228 -10.49 -8.31 18.42
N ALA A 229 -11.27 -9.11 17.68
CA ALA A 229 -12.04 -8.70 16.49
C ALA A 229 -13.49 -8.29 16.76
N GLU A 230 -13.91 -8.24 18.02
CA GLU A 230 -15.13 -7.54 18.40
C GLU A 230 -14.78 -6.07 18.72
N PRO A 231 -14.96 -5.12 17.79
CA PRO A 231 -15.02 -3.73 18.19
C PRO A 231 -16.23 -3.60 19.11
N GLY A 232 -15.99 -3.21 20.36
CA GLY A 232 -16.99 -3.16 21.41
C GLY A 232 -18.34 -2.61 20.93
N GLY A 233 -19.39 -3.34 21.28
CA GLY A 233 -20.77 -2.85 21.19
C GLY A 233 -21.02 -1.66 22.09
#